data_AF-A0A933H7U2-F1
#
_entry.id   AF-A0A933H7U2-F1
#
_cell.length_a   1.000
_cell.length_b   1.000
_cell.length_c   1.000
_cell.angle_alpha   90.00
_cell.angle_beta   90.00
_cell.angle_gamma   90.00
#
_symmetry.space_group_name_H-M   'P 1'
#
loop_
_entity.id
_entity.type
_entity.pdbx_description
1 polymer ?
#
loop_
_entity_poly.entity_id
_entity_poly.type
_entity_poly.pdbx_seq_one_letter_code
_entity_poly.pdbx_strand_id
1 'polypeptide(L)'
;MTVKSLATIHLPARSVLRRPAPFILLLFFWMISIWNLDRIPIVHPDEPWILSPGYKLFTQGIYGSDLFAGFNGMEYIYFEFMPLMSLLQGAGAVFFGVGVMQMRIIPVMLGAITLALSFAFARRIANTTTGALTMFLLLFWQWATSGTRLFGSGIPLIDLARVARYDILVAPLGLSTLLMWMHARRTHAWRFYFLSGLLAGFAGMAHLYGAFWIAALVIVHLLDHWWFERRTLFRATGLIIGGAGVVWLAWIAVALLNWNYFVGQTTQYGDRFNVFNGAFYLQNLALEGQRYNLGIRNLQSLMRIGLWMLVGGVPIATVWVITKAARDQYRKALWLLVPSILFPILFALLIRVKTFNYLVSVAPFYALMVAWCIVTLFNIGRGARLAIILILTISALQSAWSIGTMQFFVFYQQLRQVTPPQGRILGAPQYWLAMPQRDYRAAVLPFFLSNPRLNQHPLEFEEALTQIKPDIVFIDAHITDISDNYGDHLRDTRQTPLRNFLLKHNARLVAKIADNYGEPFFIYQLDW
;
A
#
# COMPACT_ATOMS: atom_id res chain seq x y z
N MET A 1 -29.11 -37.67 30.24
CA MET A 1 -28.60 -36.68 29.27
C MET A 1 -27.31 -37.22 28.66
N THR A 2 -27.41 -37.85 27.49
CA THR A 2 -26.31 -38.53 26.80
C THR A 2 -25.51 -37.53 25.98
N VAL A 3 -24.22 -37.39 26.29
CA VAL A 3 -23.24 -36.62 25.53
C VAL A 3 -23.14 -37.22 24.12
N LYS A 4 -23.82 -36.60 23.15
CA LYS A 4 -23.63 -36.93 21.73
C LYS A 4 -22.20 -36.59 21.34
N SER A 5 -21.42 -37.64 21.14
CA SER A 5 -20.12 -37.68 20.47
C SER A 5 -19.99 -36.57 19.42
N LEU A 6 -19.07 -35.63 19.68
CA LEU A 6 -18.59 -34.65 18.73
C LEU A 6 -17.94 -35.41 17.57
N ALA A 7 -18.69 -35.55 16.48
CA ALA A 7 -18.19 -36.07 15.22
C ALA A 7 -16.94 -35.26 14.80
N THR A 8 -15.79 -35.89 14.91
CA THR A 8 -14.53 -35.43 14.36
C THR A 8 -14.70 -35.32 12.85
N ILE A 9 -14.92 -34.10 12.35
CA ILE A 9 -14.96 -33.81 10.92
C ILE A 9 -13.53 -34.00 10.39
N HIS A 10 -13.20 -35.24 10.02
CA HIS A 10 -12.02 -35.55 9.21
C HIS A 10 -12.24 -34.99 7.81
N LEU A 11 -11.79 -33.75 7.58
CA LEU A 11 -11.70 -33.20 6.22
C LEU A 11 -10.58 -33.95 5.47
N PRO A 12 -10.88 -34.67 4.37
CA PRO A 12 -9.86 -35.40 3.62
C PRO A 12 -8.93 -34.42 2.90
N ALA A 13 -7.67 -34.37 3.35
CA ALA A 13 -6.62 -33.50 2.79
C ALA A 13 -6.32 -33.76 1.29
N ARG A 14 -6.77 -34.90 0.73
CA ARG A 14 -6.48 -35.31 -0.65
C ARG A 14 -7.37 -34.69 -1.74
N SER A 15 -8.44 -33.95 -1.40
CA SER A 15 -9.35 -33.39 -2.42
C SER A 15 -8.91 -32.02 -3.00
N VAL A 16 -7.87 -31.40 -2.44
CA VAL A 16 -7.44 -30.04 -2.82
C VAL A 16 -6.84 -29.99 -4.22
N LEU A 17 -6.08 -31.02 -4.62
CA LEU A 17 -5.45 -31.09 -5.95
C LEU A 17 -6.45 -31.35 -7.10
N ARG A 18 -7.71 -31.70 -6.80
CA ARG A 18 -8.72 -31.98 -7.83
C ARG A 18 -9.50 -30.76 -8.30
N ARG A 19 -9.29 -29.58 -7.72
CA ARG A 19 -10.02 -28.36 -8.11
C ARG A 19 -9.07 -27.37 -8.77
N PRO A 20 -9.17 -27.14 -10.10
CA PRO A 20 -8.26 -26.26 -10.83
C PRO A 20 -8.50 -24.76 -10.56
N ALA A 21 -9.66 -24.40 -10.00
CA ALA A 21 -10.10 -23.01 -9.82
C ALA A 21 -9.06 -22.06 -9.17
N PRO A 22 -8.45 -22.35 -7.99
CA PRO A 22 -7.46 -21.44 -7.40
C PRO A 22 -6.22 -21.24 -8.29
N PHE A 23 -5.77 -22.28 -9.00
CA PHE A 23 -4.64 -22.16 -9.92
C PHE A 23 -4.98 -21.31 -11.14
N ILE A 24 -6.18 -21.47 -11.70
CA ILE A 24 -6.69 -20.63 -12.78
C ILE A 24 -6.78 -19.17 -12.35
N LEU A 25 -7.31 -18.89 -11.15
CA LEU A 25 -7.42 -17.52 -10.64
C LEU A 25 -6.05 -16.89 -10.36
N LEU A 26 -5.08 -17.66 -9.84
CA LEU A 26 -3.70 -17.18 -9.68
C LEU A 26 -3.04 -16.88 -11.03
N LEU A 27 -3.20 -17.77 -12.02
CA LEU A 27 -2.68 -17.54 -13.37
C LEU A 27 -3.33 -16.30 -14.00
N PHE A 28 -4.64 -16.14 -13.83
CA PHE A 28 -5.38 -14.98 -14.33
C PHE A 28 -4.92 -13.67 -13.68
N PHE A 29 -4.72 -13.67 -12.36
CA PHE A 29 -4.09 -12.55 -11.64
C PHE A 29 -2.72 -12.18 -12.24
N TRP A 30 -1.86 -13.19 -12.44
CA TRP A 30 -0.53 -12.99 -12.99
C TRP A 30 -0.57 -12.40 -14.39
N MET A 31 -1.40 -12.95 -15.28
CA MET A 31 -1.56 -12.46 -16.65
C MET A 31 -2.03 -11.01 -16.67
N ILE A 32 -3.07 -10.67 -15.91
CA ILE A 32 -3.56 -9.28 -15.83
C ILE A 32 -2.49 -8.36 -15.25
N SER A 33 -1.84 -8.76 -14.17
CA SER A 33 -0.95 -7.86 -13.43
C SER A 33 0.36 -7.59 -14.18
N ILE A 34 0.89 -8.56 -14.93
CA ILE A 34 2.09 -8.35 -15.77
C ILE A 34 1.77 -7.56 -17.05
N TRP A 35 0.56 -7.70 -17.59
CA TRP A 35 0.18 -7.05 -18.84
C TRP A 35 0.38 -5.54 -18.77
N ASN A 36 1.38 -5.02 -19.49
CA ASN A 36 1.79 -3.60 -19.55
C ASN A 36 2.21 -3.00 -18.21
N LEU A 37 2.85 -3.80 -17.35
CA LEU A 37 3.28 -3.38 -16.02
C LEU A 37 4.28 -2.20 -16.04
N ASP A 38 5.06 -2.06 -17.10
CA ASP A 38 5.99 -0.95 -17.35
C ASP A 38 5.29 0.37 -17.73
N ARG A 39 4.06 0.29 -18.25
CA ARG A 39 3.32 1.44 -18.79
C ARG A 39 2.16 1.88 -17.91
N ILE A 40 1.55 0.94 -17.18
CA ILE A 40 0.29 1.14 -16.47
C ILE A 40 0.35 0.54 -15.06
N PRO A 41 -0.01 1.30 -14.02
CA PRO A 41 -0.38 2.73 -14.07
C PRO A 41 0.84 3.62 -14.35
N ILE A 42 0.64 4.92 -14.47
CA ILE A 42 1.75 5.88 -14.53
C ILE A 42 2.59 5.74 -13.25
N VAL A 43 3.91 5.95 -13.35
CA VAL A 43 4.80 5.86 -12.20
C VAL A 43 4.38 6.87 -11.15
N HIS A 44 4.03 6.37 -9.97
CA HIS A 44 3.69 7.20 -8.83
C HIS A 44 4.98 7.81 -8.25
N PRO A 45 4.96 9.08 -7.78
CA PRO A 45 6.15 9.72 -7.21
C PRO A 45 6.80 8.92 -6.07
N ASP A 46 5.99 8.27 -5.23
CA ASP A 46 6.50 7.41 -4.15
C ASP A 46 7.28 6.18 -4.64
N GLU A 47 7.09 5.69 -5.87
CA GLU A 47 7.77 4.47 -6.33
C GLU A 47 9.31 4.60 -6.35
N PRO A 48 9.90 5.58 -7.07
CA PRO A 48 11.33 5.84 -6.96
C PRO A 48 11.76 6.38 -5.59
N TRP A 49 10.86 7.08 -4.91
CA TRP A 49 11.11 7.54 -3.54
C TRP A 49 11.38 6.37 -2.60
N ILE A 50 10.60 5.28 -2.71
CA ILE A 50 10.76 4.04 -1.93
C ILE A 50 11.93 3.21 -2.45
N LEU A 51 12.16 3.16 -3.78
CA LEU A 51 13.23 2.35 -4.36
C LEU A 51 14.63 2.93 -4.03
N SER A 52 14.79 4.26 -4.09
CA SER A 52 16.11 4.90 -4.03
C SER A 52 16.95 4.56 -2.78
N PRO A 53 16.43 4.51 -1.53
CA PRO A 53 17.23 4.19 -0.36
C PRO A 53 17.75 2.75 -0.36
N GLY A 54 16.89 1.81 -0.78
CA GLY A 54 17.30 0.41 -0.92
C GLY A 54 18.31 0.23 -2.03
N TYR A 55 18.10 0.86 -3.18
CA TYR A 55 19.02 0.78 -4.30
C TYR A 55 20.42 1.32 -3.93
N LYS A 56 20.49 2.45 -3.22
CA LYS A 56 21.76 2.99 -2.70
C LYS A 56 22.41 2.05 -1.69
N LEU A 57 21.64 1.42 -0.81
CA LEU A 57 22.20 0.46 0.16
C LEU A 57 22.89 -0.70 -0.54
N PHE A 58 22.24 -1.31 -1.54
CA PHE A 58 22.81 -2.49 -2.22
C PHE A 58 23.93 -2.14 -3.22
N THR A 59 24.03 -0.90 -3.68
CA THR A 59 25.08 -0.47 -4.63
C THR A 59 26.24 0.27 -3.98
N GLN A 60 26.02 0.93 -2.84
CA GLN A 60 27.00 1.80 -2.17
C GLN A 60 27.18 1.50 -0.67
N GLY A 61 26.38 0.60 -0.09
CA GLY A 61 26.45 0.29 1.34
C GLY A 61 25.79 1.34 2.25
N ILE A 62 25.06 2.31 1.71
CA ILE A 62 24.43 3.41 2.45
C ILE A 62 22.91 3.37 2.27
N TYR A 63 22.16 3.24 3.36
CA TYR A 63 20.69 3.29 3.34
C TYR A 63 20.16 4.74 3.34
N GLY A 64 20.51 5.49 2.30
CA GLY A 64 20.17 6.91 2.11
C GLY A 64 19.66 7.18 0.69
N SER A 65 19.11 8.37 0.42
CA SER A 65 18.62 8.76 -0.90
C SER A 65 19.25 10.06 -1.40
N ASP A 66 19.97 9.97 -2.51
CA ASP A 66 20.56 11.14 -3.17
C ASP A 66 19.51 12.07 -3.80
N LEU A 67 18.26 11.60 -3.96
CA LEU A 67 17.14 12.45 -4.38
C LEU A 67 16.93 13.63 -3.43
N PHE A 68 17.31 13.49 -2.16
CA PHE A 68 17.08 14.47 -1.10
C PHE A 68 18.39 14.91 -0.43
N ALA A 69 19.52 14.77 -1.12
CA ALA A 69 20.83 15.10 -0.54
C ALA A 69 20.87 16.56 -0.06
N GLY A 70 21.31 16.75 1.18
CA GLY A 70 21.35 18.05 1.86
C GLY A 70 20.14 18.33 2.77
N PHE A 71 19.09 17.50 2.74
CA PHE A 71 17.95 17.63 3.64
C PHE A 71 18.03 16.63 4.80
N ASN A 72 18.37 17.12 6.00
CA ASN A 72 18.38 16.34 7.25
C ASN A 72 19.12 14.98 7.13
N GLY A 73 20.23 14.95 6.38
CA GLY A 73 21.08 13.77 6.21
C GLY A 73 20.41 12.60 5.47
N MET A 74 19.35 12.85 4.68
CA MET A 74 18.66 11.80 3.92
C MET A 74 19.58 11.01 2.99
N GLU A 75 20.67 11.60 2.52
CA GLU A 75 21.71 10.95 1.72
C GLU A 75 22.52 9.89 2.50
N TYR A 76 22.55 9.96 3.83
CA TYR A 76 23.32 9.05 4.70
C TYR A 76 22.43 7.99 5.36
N ILE A 77 21.25 8.39 5.82
CA ILE A 77 20.27 7.50 6.44
C ILE A 77 18.86 8.00 6.16
N TYR A 78 17.95 7.08 5.86
CA TYR A 78 16.62 7.42 5.39
C TYR A 78 15.52 6.91 6.34
N PHE A 79 14.70 7.81 6.88
CA PHE A 79 13.68 7.54 7.91
C PHE A 79 12.25 7.89 7.50
N GLU A 80 12.04 8.42 6.30
CA GLU A 80 10.72 8.92 5.90
C GLU A 80 9.67 7.82 5.74
N PHE A 81 10.11 6.60 5.41
CA PHE A 81 9.27 5.40 5.32
C PHE A 81 9.90 4.24 6.10
N MET A 82 9.08 3.24 6.38
CA MET A 82 9.56 2.00 6.99
C MET A 82 10.37 1.19 5.96
N PRO A 83 11.45 0.50 6.37
CA PRO A 83 12.51 0.15 5.43
C PRO A 83 12.22 -1.05 4.55
N LEU A 84 11.26 -1.92 4.91
CA LEU A 84 11.18 -3.26 4.34
C LEU A 84 10.90 -3.26 2.83
N MET A 85 10.01 -2.39 2.36
CA MET A 85 9.72 -2.31 0.91
C MET A 85 10.92 -1.76 0.14
N SER A 86 11.59 -0.74 0.65
CA SER A 86 12.80 -0.19 0.03
C SER A 86 13.88 -1.25 -0.09
N LEU A 87 14.11 -2.05 0.96
CA LEU A 87 15.08 -3.15 0.94
C LEU A 87 14.73 -4.20 -0.12
N LEU A 88 13.46 -4.61 -0.22
CA LEU A 88 13.02 -5.57 -1.24
C LEU A 88 13.19 -5.01 -2.66
N GLN A 89 12.81 -3.75 -2.88
CA GLN A 89 12.94 -3.08 -4.17
C GLN A 89 14.39 -2.86 -4.57
N GLY A 90 15.24 -2.41 -3.64
CA GLY A 90 16.67 -2.23 -3.87
C GLY A 90 17.36 -3.52 -4.26
N ALA A 91 17.09 -4.60 -3.51
CA ALA A 91 17.59 -5.93 -3.84
C ALA A 91 17.11 -6.35 -5.24
N GLY A 92 15.81 -6.23 -5.53
CA GLY A 92 15.27 -6.57 -6.85
C GLY A 92 15.86 -5.72 -7.98
N ALA A 93 16.14 -4.45 -7.75
CA ALA A 93 16.78 -3.58 -8.75
C ALA A 93 18.22 -3.99 -9.03
N VAL A 94 18.96 -4.51 -8.04
CA VAL A 94 20.31 -5.08 -8.28
C VAL A 94 20.22 -6.40 -9.04
N PHE A 95 19.24 -7.26 -8.73
CA PHE A 95 19.10 -8.57 -9.39
C PHE A 95 18.53 -8.48 -10.82
N PHE A 96 17.51 -7.64 -11.04
CA PHE A 96 16.78 -7.57 -12.31
C PHE A 96 17.15 -6.35 -13.16
N GLY A 97 17.94 -5.43 -12.61
CA GLY A 97 18.19 -4.10 -13.18
C GLY A 97 17.16 -3.07 -12.74
N VAL A 98 17.48 -1.79 -12.93
CA VAL A 98 16.56 -0.68 -12.64
C VAL A 98 15.61 -0.47 -13.81
N GLY A 99 14.31 -0.57 -13.55
CA GLY A 99 13.26 -0.27 -14.51
C GLY A 99 11.87 -0.39 -13.89
N VAL A 100 10.87 0.20 -14.54
CA VAL A 100 9.49 0.26 -14.02
C VAL A 100 8.91 -1.15 -13.86
N MET A 101 9.08 -2.03 -14.84
CA MET A 101 8.63 -3.42 -14.77
C MET A 101 9.34 -4.19 -13.65
N GLN A 102 10.66 -4.08 -13.56
CA GLN A 102 11.49 -4.76 -12.57
C GLN A 102 11.12 -4.35 -11.14
N MET A 103 10.90 -3.05 -10.93
CA MET A 103 10.46 -2.52 -9.65
C MET A 103 9.05 -3.03 -9.30
N ARG A 104 8.15 -3.12 -10.27
CA ARG A 104 6.76 -3.54 -10.08
C ARG A 104 6.52 -5.05 -10.09
N ILE A 105 7.47 -5.88 -10.51
CA ILE A 105 7.29 -7.35 -10.43
C ILE A 105 7.20 -7.81 -8.96
N ILE A 106 7.86 -7.09 -8.05
CA ILE A 106 7.83 -7.34 -6.61
C ILE A 106 6.42 -7.20 -6.03
N PRO A 107 5.72 -6.05 -6.14
CA PRO A 107 4.34 -5.93 -5.68
C PRO A 107 3.38 -6.89 -6.40
N VAL A 108 3.62 -7.26 -7.66
CA VAL A 108 2.83 -8.31 -8.34
C VAL A 108 2.99 -9.66 -7.64
N MET A 109 4.22 -10.08 -7.34
CA MET A 109 4.47 -11.30 -6.55
C MET A 109 3.76 -11.25 -5.19
N LEU A 110 3.83 -10.11 -4.50
CA LEU A 110 3.17 -9.90 -3.21
C LEU A 110 1.64 -9.97 -3.32
N GLY A 111 1.06 -9.45 -4.41
CA GLY A 111 -0.36 -9.59 -4.71
C GLY A 111 -0.77 -11.06 -4.94
N ALA A 112 0.04 -11.83 -5.68
CA ALA A 112 -0.19 -13.26 -5.88
C ALA A 112 -0.11 -14.04 -4.55
N ILE A 113 0.87 -13.72 -3.70
CA ILE A 113 1.00 -14.28 -2.35
C ILE A 113 -0.23 -13.92 -1.52
N THR A 114 -0.69 -12.67 -1.55
CA THR A 114 -1.91 -12.23 -0.86
C THR A 114 -3.12 -13.05 -1.28
N LEU A 115 -3.30 -13.28 -2.59
CA LEU A 115 -4.40 -14.09 -3.13
C LEU A 115 -4.33 -15.54 -2.63
N ALA A 116 -3.14 -16.15 -2.67
CA ALA A 116 -2.92 -17.52 -2.22
C ALA A 116 -3.13 -17.69 -0.70
N LEU A 117 -2.63 -16.74 0.11
CA LEU A 117 -2.81 -16.75 1.56
C LEU A 117 -4.27 -16.50 1.94
N SER A 118 -4.98 -15.63 1.20
CA SER A 118 -6.42 -15.40 1.38
C SER A 118 -7.22 -16.68 1.16
N PHE A 119 -6.91 -17.42 0.08
CA PHE A 119 -7.50 -18.74 -0.17
C PHE A 119 -7.19 -19.73 0.97
N ALA A 120 -5.93 -19.80 1.40
CA ALA A 120 -5.50 -20.71 2.46
C ALA A 120 -6.22 -20.41 3.79
N PHE A 121 -6.36 -19.14 4.13
CA PHE A 121 -7.08 -18.67 5.31
C PHE A 121 -8.58 -18.97 5.22
N ALA A 122 -9.21 -18.59 4.12
CA ALA A 122 -10.62 -18.85 3.83
C ALA A 122 -10.99 -20.34 3.91
N ARG A 123 -10.16 -21.21 3.33
CA ARG A 123 -10.35 -22.67 3.37
C ARG A 123 -10.29 -23.23 4.80
N ARG A 124 -9.46 -22.66 5.67
CA ARG A 124 -9.33 -23.13 7.07
C ARG A 124 -10.47 -22.65 7.96
N ILE A 125 -11.05 -21.49 7.67
CA ILE A 125 -12.19 -20.93 8.42
C ILE A 125 -13.51 -21.52 7.94
N ALA A 126 -13.69 -21.62 6.62
CA ALA A 126 -14.89 -22.11 5.98
C ALA A 126 -14.59 -23.35 5.14
N ASN A 127 -14.49 -23.23 3.82
CA ASN A 127 -14.28 -24.34 2.89
C ASN A 127 -13.60 -23.89 1.59
N THR A 128 -13.24 -24.86 0.74
CA THR A 128 -12.55 -24.62 -0.54
C THR A 128 -13.34 -23.73 -1.50
N THR A 129 -14.66 -23.88 -1.57
CA THR A 129 -15.52 -23.05 -2.44
C THR A 129 -15.50 -21.60 -1.99
N THR A 130 -15.59 -21.36 -0.68
CA THR A 130 -15.47 -20.02 -0.07
C THR A 130 -14.10 -19.41 -0.38
N GLY A 131 -13.03 -20.21 -0.29
CA GLY A 131 -11.70 -19.75 -0.66
C GLY A 131 -11.59 -19.35 -2.14
N ALA A 132 -12.09 -20.16 -3.07
CA ALA A 132 -12.07 -19.83 -4.49
C ALA A 132 -12.90 -18.56 -4.79
N LEU A 133 -14.06 -18.41 -4.16
CA LEU A 133 -14.88 -17.22 -4.30
C LEU A 133 -14.23 -15.98 -3.66
N THR A 134 -13.47 -16.13 -2.57
CA THR A 134 -12.68 -15.05 -1.98
C THR A 134 -11.65 -14.54 -2.98
N MET A 135 -10.93 -15.45 -3.64
CA MET A 135 -9.98 -15.08 -4.69
C MET A 135 -10.67 -14.38 -5.86
N PHE A 136 -11.81 -14.92 -6.31
CA PHE A 136 -12.60 -14.30 -7.38
C PHE A 136 -12.98 -12.85 -7.01
N LEU A 137 -13.49 -12.62 -5.80
CA LEU A 137 -13.84 -11.27 -5.36
C LEU A 137 -12.59 -10.37 -5.29
N LEU A 138 -11.45 -10.85 -4.80
CA LEU A 138 -10.21 -10.05 -4.81
C LEU A 138 -9.73 -9.66 -6.21
N LEU A 139 -10.12 -10.40 -7.25
CA LEU A 139 -9.74 -10.14 -8.64
C LEU A 139 -10.75 -9.31 -9.43
N PHE A 140 -12.03 -9.38 -9.07
CA PHE A 140 -13.13 -8.85 -9.88
C PHE A 140 -14.07 -7.93 -9.12
N TRP A 141 -13.76 -7.59 -7.87
CA TRP A 141 -14.57 -6.67 -7.08
C TRP A 141 -13.99 -5.27 -7.17
N GLN A 142 -14.55 -4.48 -8.09
CA GLN A 142 -14.22 -3.08 -8.29
C GLN A 142 -14.87 -2.21 -7.22
N TRP A 143 -14.08 -1.63 -6.31
CA TRP A 143 -14.58 -0.80 -5.20
C TRP A 143 -14.67 0.69 -5.58
N ALA A 144 -13.80 1.17 -6.47
CA ALA A 144 -13.70 2.56 -6.88
C ALA A 144 -13.90 2.75 -8.40
N THR A 145 -14.04 4.00 -8.84
CA THR A 145 -13.95 4.33 -10.27
C THR A 145 -12.59 3.95 -10.84
N SER A 146 -12.61 3.40 -12.05
CA SER A 146 -11.42 3.23 -12.88
C SER A 146 -10.95 4.53 -13.51
N GLY A 147 -9.74 4.52 -14.07
CA GLY A 147 -9.19 5.65 -14.82
C GLY A 147 -8.68 6.82 -13.98
N THR A 148 -8.47 6.62 -12.68
CA THR A 148 -7.71 7.61 -11.88
C THR A 148 -6.21 7.36 -12.04
N ARG A 149 -5.37 8.36 -11.73
CA ARG A 149 -3.89 8.28 -11.87
C ARG A 149 -3.29 7.05 -11.15
N LEU A 150 -3.89 6.66 -10.03
CA LEU A 150 -3.46 5.55 -9.18
C LEU A 150 -4.29 4.28 -9.36
N PHE A 151 -5.60 4.42 -9.60
CA PHE A 151 -6.55 3.31 -9.72
C PHE A 151 -6.96 3.14 -11.18
N GLY A 152 -6.20 2.30 -11.89
CA GLY A 152 -6.49 1.96 -13.27
C GLY A 152 -7.80 1.16 -13.37
N SER A 153 -7.95 0.12 -12.54
CA SER A 153 -9.10 -0.79 -12.55
C SER A 153 -10.18 -0.45 -11.52
N GLY A 154 -9.82 0.25 -10.43
CA GLY A 154 -10.67 0.38 -9.25
C GLY A 154 -10.77 -0.90 -8.40
N ILE A 155 -9.99 -1.94 -8.71
CA ILE A 155 -9.91 -3.21 -7.97
C ILE A 155 -8.69 -3.12 -7.05
N PRO A 156 -8.87 -3.06 -5.72
CA PRO A 156 -7.79 -2.71 -4.80
C PRO A 156 -6.52 -3.56 -4.94
N LEU A 157 -6.68 -4.88 -5.07
CA LEU A 157 -5.53 -5.79 -5.16
C LEU A 157 -4.80 -5.65 -6.51
N ILE A 158 -5.53 -5.53 -7.62
CA ILE A 158 -4.92 -5.39 -8.96
C ILE A 158 -4.18 -4.06 -9.07
N ASP A 159 -4.83 -2.96 -8.70
CA ASP A 159 -4.23 -1.63 -8.82
C ASP A 159 -2.98 -1.51 -7.96
N LEU A 160 -3.05 -1.96 -6.71
CA LEU A 160 -1.92 -1.82 -5.80
C LEU A 160 -0.79 -2.81 -6.10
N ALA A 161 -1.09 -4.01 -6.60
CA ALA A 161 -0.06 -4.94 -7.05
C ALA A 161 0.75 -4.41 -8.24
N ARG A 162 0.21 -3.44 -8.98
CA ARG A 162 0.86 -2.80 -10.13
C ARG A 162 1.61 -1.51 -9.77
N VAL A 163 1.60 -1.10 -8.50
CA VAL A 163 2.35 0.06 -8.01
C VAL A 163 3.35 -0.40 -6.97
N ALA A 164 4.60 0.04 -7.10
CA ALA A 164 5.69 -0.31 -6.19
C ALA A 164 5.63 0.49 -4.88
N ARG A 165 4.51 0.36 -4.16
CA ARG A 165 4.29 0.95 -2.82
C ARG A 165 4.36 -0.11 -1.74
N TYR A 166 4.74 0.31 -0.54
CA TYR A 166 4.84 -0.55 0.65
C TYR A 166 3.50 -1.14 1.13
N ASP A 167 2.37 -0.54 0.74
CA ASP A 167 1.03 -0.93 1.21
C ASP A 167 0.70 -2.38 0.89
N ILE A 168 1.12 -2.86 -0.29
CA ILE A 168 0.86 -4.22 -0.77
C ILE A 168 1.53 -5.30 0.08
N LEU A 169 2.60 -4.95 0.80
CA LEU A 169 3.38 -5.88 1.62
C LEU A 169 2.71 -6.16 2.97
N VAL A 170 1.82 -5.27 3.43
CA VAL A 170 1.13 -5.40 4.72
C VAL A 170 0.16 -6.58 4.72
N ALA A 171 -0.64 -6.74 3.66
CA ALA A 171 -1.63 -7.81 3.55
C ALA A 171 -1.04 -9.23 3.60
N PRO A 172 -0.02 -9.60 2.81
CA PRO A 172 0.55 -10.95 2.85
C PRO A 172 1.27 -11.24 4.16
N LEU A 173 1.95 -10.27 4.78
CA LEU A 173 2.56 -10.44 6.10
C LEU A 173 1.52 -10.62 7.21
N GLY A 174 0.43 -9.85 7.15
CA GLY A 174 -0.72 -9.97 8.06
C GLY A 174 -1.46 -11.31 7.96
N LEU A 175 -1.74 -11.77 6.75
CA LEU A 175 -2.35 -13.08 6.53
C LEU A 175 -1.41 -14.22 6.97
N SER A 176 -0.10 -14.08 6.73
CA SER A 176 0.90 -15.04 7.19
C SER A 176 0.96 -15.11 8.72
N THR A 177 0.88 -13.95 9.37
CA THR A 177 0.79 -13.81 10.83
C THR A 177 -0.36 -14.65 11.39
N LEU A 178 -1.58 -14.48 10.87
CA LEU A 178 -2.74 -15.26 11.29
C LEU A 178 -2.58 -16.76 11.01
N LEU A 179 -2.07 -17.13 9.83
CA LEU A 179 -1.89 -18.53 9.46
C LEU A 179 -0.85 -19.26 10.32
N MET A 180 0.23 -18.57 10.71
CA MET A 180 1.24 -19.07 11.64
C MET A 180 0.68 -19.18 13.05
N TRP A 181 -0.10 -18.19 13.51
CA TRP A 181 -0.78 -18.27 14.80
C TRP A 181 -1.78 -19.43 14.87
N MET A 182 -2.58 -19.65 13.82
CA MET A 182 -3.49 -20.80 13.75
C MET A 182 -2.73 -22.14 13.78
N HIS A 183 -1.54 -22.18 13.18
CA HIS A 183 -0.69 -23.35 13.23
C HIS A 183 -0.07 -23.56 14.63
N ALA A 184 0.34 -22.47 15.28
CA ALA A 184 0.81 -22.45 16.66
C ALA A 184 -0.28 -22.98 17.61
N ARG A 185 -1.53 -22.50 17.47
CA ARG A 185 -2.67 -22.99 18.24
C ARG A 185 -2.89 -24.49 18.12
N ARG A 186 -2.76 -25.04 16.91
CA ARG A 186 -2.99 -26.47 16.66
C ARG A 186 -1.87 -27.35 17.21
N THR A 187 -0.64 -26.86 17.16
CA THR A 187 0.56 -27.64 17.51
C THR A 187 1.10 -27.34 18.90
N HIS A 188 0.61 -26.27 19.53
CA HIS A 188 1.14 -25.67 20.76
C HIS A 188 2.64 -25.32 20.71
N ALA A 189 3.26 -25.29 19.51
CA ALA A 189 4.68 -25.04 19.38
C ALA A 189 5.00 -23.54 19.47
N TRP A 190 5.78 -23.19 20.49
CA TRP A 190 6.15 -21.81 20.83
C TRP A 190 6.76 -21.02 19.65
N ARG A 191 7.57 -21.70 18.81
CA ARG A 191 8.23 -21.10 17.64
C ARG A 191 7.26 -20.46 16.66
N PHE A 192 6.04 -20.98 16.53
CA PHE A 192 5.05 -20.42 15.62
C PHE A 192 4.30 -19.22 16.20
N TYR A 193 4.17 -19.14 17.54
CA TYR A 193 3.70 -17.91 18.19
C TYR A 193 4.72 -16.78 18.01
N PHE A 194 6.00 -17.09 18.22
CA PHE A 194 7.09 -16.13 17.99
C PHE A 194 7.17 -15.70 16.52
N LEU A 195 7.14 -16.67 15.57
CA LEU A 195 7.15 -16.37 14.14
C LEU A 195 5.94 -15.53 13.71
N SER A 196 4.77 -15.79 14.26
CA SER A 196 3.58 -14.97 14.03
C SER A 196 3.82 -13.52 14.48
N GLY A 197 4.36 -13.32 15.68
CA GLY A 197 4.78 -12.01 16.17
C GLY A 197 5.80 -11.32 15.26
N LEU A 198 6.82 -12.04 14.83
CA LEU A 198 7.88 -11.54 13.94
C LEU A 198 7.31 -11.09 12.58
N LEU A 199 6.38 -11.84 12.00
CA LEU A 199 5.69 -11.46 10.76
C LEU A 199 4.80 -10.22 10.96
N ALA A 200 4.14 -10.07 12.12
CA ALA A 200 3.39 -8.87 12.46
C ALA A 200 4.31 -7.65 12.65
N GLY A 201 5.48 -7.85 13.25
CA GLY A 201 6.54 -6.85 13.35
C GLY A 201 7.01 -6.39 11.97
N PHE A 202 7.28 -7.33 11.06
CA PHE A 202 7.63 -7.00 9.67
C PHE A 202 6.49 -6.30 8.91
N ALA A 203 5.23 -6.61 9.19
CA ALA A 203 4.12 -5.84 8.62
C ALA A 203 4.20 -4.36 9.04
N GLY A 204 4.59 -4.09 10.29
CA GLY A 204 4.91 -2.74 10.78
C GLY A 204 6.13 -2.10 10.10
N MET A 205 7.13 -2.90 9.71
CA MET A 205 8.29 -2.44 8.93
C MET A 205 8.00 -2.29 7.42
N ALA A 206 6.89 -2.82 6.92
CA ALA A 206 6.39 -2.48 5.59
C ALA A 206 5.76 -1.08 5.62
N HIS A 207 4.83 -0.87 6.55
CA HIS A 207 4.22 0.43 6.80
C HIS A 207 3.85 0.52 8.28
N LEU A 208 3.98 1.69 8.89
CA LEU A 208 3.59 1.92 10.28
C LEU A 208 2.20 1.36 10.68
N TYR A 209 1.17 1.52 9.84
CA TYR A 209 -0.16 0.96 10.15
C TYR A 209 -0.18 -0.57 10.12
N GLY A 210 0.79 -1.23 9.49
CA GLY A 210 0.95 -2.67 9.55
C GLY A 210 1.21 -3.17 10.96
N ALA A 211 1.68 -2.31 11.89
CA ALA A 211 1.76 -2.63 13.32
C ALA A 211 0.38 -2.94 13.94
N PHE A 212 -0.72 -2.53 13.30
CA PHE A 212 -2.08 -2.90 13.73
C PHE A 212 -2.31 -4.42 13.69
N TRP A 213 -1.51 -5.17 12.94
CA TRP A 213 -1.50 -6.63 13.00
C TRP A 213 -1.13 -7.17 14.37
N ILE A 214 -0.25 -6.49 15.12
CA ILE A 214 0.12 -6.89 16.48
C ILE A 214 -1.10 -6.81 17.39
N ALA A 215 -1.82 -5.68 17.35
CA ALA A 215 -3.03 -5.49 18.13
C ALA A 215 -4.14 -6.47 17.72
N ALA A 216 -4.38 -6.63 16.42
CA ALA A 216 -5.37 -7.57 15.89
C ALA A 216 -5.08 -9.01 16.34
N LEU A 217 -3.82 -9.43 16.23
CA LEU A 217 -3.41 -10.77 16.62
C LEU A 217 -3.54 -11.01 18.13
N VAL A 218 -3.10 -10.05 18.96
CA VAL A 218 -3.22 -10.15 20.42
C VAL A 218 -4.69 -10.23 20.82
N ILE A 219 -5.55 -9.38 20.28
CA ILE A 219 -6.99 -9.39 20.56
C ILE A 219 -7.63 -10.72 20.11
N VAL A 220 -7.34 -11.20 18.89
CA VAL A 220 -7.79 -12.51 18.42
C VAL A 220 -7.35 -13.60 19.39
N HIS A 221 -6.09 -13.60 19.81
CA HIS A 221 -5.55 -14.62 20.69
C HIS A 221 -6.22 -14.60 22.08
N LEU A 222 -6.42 -13.41 22.66
CA LEU A 222 -7.08 -13.22 23.94
C LEU A 222 -8.53 -13.70 23.92
N LEU A 223 -9.33 -13.24 22.94
CA LEU A 223 -10.74 -13.62 22.81
C LEU A 223 -10.92 -15.13 22.60
N ASP A 224 -9.98 -15.75 21.90
CA ASP A 224 -10.00 -17.17 21.58
C ASP A 224 -9.62 -18.07 22.78
N HIS A 225 -8.82 -17.58 23.74
CA HIS A 225 -8.34 -18.35 24.91
C HIS A 225 -8.94 -17.92 26.26
N TRP A 226 -9.74 -16.84 26.30
CA TRP A 226 -10.29 -16.25 27.53
C TRP A 226 -10.95 -17.26 28.49
N TRP A 227 -11.50 -18.36 27.95
CA TRP A 227 -12.30 -19.33 28.69
C TRP A 227 -11.57 -20.58 29.15
N PHE A 228 -10.41 -20.93 28.59
CA PHE A 228 -9.88 -22.28 28.73
C PHE A 228 -8.61 -22.38 29.58
N GLU A 229 -7.60 -21.51 29.44
CA GLU A 229 -6.37 -21.61 30.24
C GLU A 229 -5.58 -20.29 30.33
N ARG A 230 -5.51 -19.67 31.53
CA ARG A 230 -4.82 -18.38 31.73
C ARG A 230 -3.29 -18.46 31.57
N ARG A 231 -2.64 -19.57 31.93
CA ARG A 231 -1.17 -19.67 31.94
C ARG A 231 -0.58 -19.77 30.53
N THR A 232 -1.20 -20.55 29.66
CA THR A 232 -0.78 -20.70 28.25
C THR A 232 -1.00 -19.40 27.47
N LEU A 233 -2.05 -18.65 27.82
CA LEU A 233 -2.36 -17.34 27.27
C LEU A 233 -1.22 -16.32 27.45
N PHE A 234 -0.72 -16.12 28.67
CA PHE A 234 0.34 -15.13 28.91
C PHE A 234 1.64 -15.48 28.21
N ARG A 235 2.04 -16.76 28.23
CA ARG A 235 3.26 -17.20 27.54
C ARG A 235 3.17 -17.00 26.04
N ALA A 236 2.05 -17.42 25.41
CA ALA A 236 1.86 -17.26 23.97
C ALA A 236 1.77 -15.78 23.56
N THR A 237 1.08 -14.96 24.35
CA THR A 237 1.02 -13.50 24.15
C THR A 237 2.42 -12.88 24.24
N GLY A 238 3.21 -13.25 25.26
CA GLY A 238 4.58 -12.80 25.42
C GLY A 238 5.49 -13.19 24.25
N LEU A 239 5.32 -14.40 23.69
CA LEU A 239 6.06 -14.83 22.51
C LEU A 239 5.68 -14.04 21.25
N ILE A 240 4.39 -13.73 21.07
CA ILE A 240 3.91 -12.89 19.96
C ILE A 240 4.50 -11.47 20.09
N ILE A 241 4.37 -10.85 21.25
CA ILE A 241 4.90 -9.50 21.51
C ILE A 241 6.43 -9.50 21.39
N GLY A 242 7.11 -10.52 21.91
CA GLY A 242 8.55 -10.66 21.80
C GLY A 242 9.01 -10.78 20.34
N GLY A 243 8.33 -11.58 19.52
CA GLY A 243 8.63 -11.71 18.10
C GLY A 243 8.48 -10.39 17.35
N ALA A 244 7.39 -9.65 17.60
CA ALA A 244 7.19 -8.32 17.02
C ALA A 244 8.22 -7.31 17.53
N GLY A 245 8.52 -7.37 18.83
CA GLY A 245 9.47 -6.51 19.53
C GLY A 245 10.88 -6.61 18.95
N VAL A 246 11.38 -7.81 18.66
CA VAL A 246 12.71 -8.00 18.04
C VAL A 246 12.86 -7.20 16.75
N VAL A 247 11.84 -7.20 15.90
CA VAL A 247 11.86 -6.46 14.63
C VAL A 247 11.87 -4.94 14.87
N TRP A 248 11.00 -4.44 15.75
CA TRP A 248 10.90 -3.01 16.04
C TRP A 248 12.10 -2.47 16.81
N LEU A 249 12.65 -3.23 17.77
CA LEU A 249 13.82 -2.84 18.56
C LEU A 249 15.04 -2.59 17.67
N ALA A 250 15.23 -3.39 16.61
CA ALA A 250 16.31 -3.17 15.66
C ALA A 250 16.18 -1.81 14.96
N TRP A 251 14.98 -1.46 14.48
CA TRP A 251 14.75 -0.18 13.81
C TRP A 251 14.79 1.02 14.76
N ILE A 252 14.24 0.87 15.96
CA ILE A 252 14.32 1.88 17.03
C ILE A 252 15.79 2.15 17.38
N ALA A 253 16.64 1.12 17.49
CA ALA A 253 18.05 1.31 17.75
C ALA A 253 18.73 2.14 16.64
N VAL A 254 18.43 1.87 15.36
CA VAL A 254 18.95 2.67 14.23
C VAL A 254 18.49 4.14 14.31
N ALA A 255 17.22 4.37 14.64
CA ALA A 255 16.69 5.72 14.80
C ALA A 255 17.33 6.46 15.99
N LEU A 256 17.52 5.79 17.13
CA LEU A 256 18.18 6.36 18.31
C LEU A 256 19.65 6.71 18.05
N LEU A 257 20.37 5.86 17.31
CA LEU A 257 21.76 6.14 16.91
C LEU A 257 21.88 7.33 15.94
N ASN A 258 20.79 7.68 15.26
CA ASN A 258 20.74 8.76 14.27
C ASN A 258 19.66 9.79 14.64
N TRP A 259 19.50 10.08 15.93
CA TRP A 259 18.36 10.82 16.47
C TRP A 259 18.11 12.17 15.78
N ASN A 260 19.17 12.94 15.52
CA ASN A 260 19.04 14.25 14.87
C ASN A 260 18.47 14.14 13.44
N TYR A 261 18.95 13.16 12.66
CA TYR A 261 18.42 12.88 11.33
C TYR A 261 16.98 12.36 11.40
N PHE A 262 16.69 11.46 12.34
CA PHE A 262 15.33 10.95 12.55
C PHE A 262 14.35 12.09 12.87
N VAL A 263 14.67 12.96 13.82
CA VAL A 263 13.83 14.11 14.19
C VAL A 263 13.67 15.06 13.00
N GLY A 264 14.76 15.44 12.33
CA GLY A 264 14.71 16.34 11.17
C GLY A 264 13.80 15.80 10.06
N GLN A 265 13.96 14.54 9.68
CA GLN A 265 13.17 13.92 8.61
C GLN A 265 11.71 13.65 8.98
N THR A 266 11.41 13.41 10.26
CA THR A 266 10.05 13.09 10.72
C THR A 266 9.23 14.30 11.15
N THR A 267 9.85 15.49 11.28
CA THR A 267 9.17 16.73 11.68
C THR A 267 7.99 17.07 10.74
N GLN A 268 8.11 16.76 9.44
CA GLN A 268 7.03 16.92 8.46
C GLN A 268 5.74 16.14 8.79
N TYR A 269 5.80 15.17 9.70
CA TYR A 269 4.69 14.35 10.12
C TYR A 269 4.06 14.77 11.45
N GLY A 270 4.52 15.84 12.09
CA GLY A 270 4.04 16.26 13.42
C GLY A 270 2.51 16.38 13.50
N ASP A 271 1.91 17.03 12.50
CA ASP A 271 0.46 17.20 12.38
C ASP A 271 -0.32 15.88 12.13
N ARG A 272 0.36 14.81 11.71
CA ARG A 272 -0.24 13.51 11.43
C ARG A 272 -0.30 12.59 12.64
N PHE A 273 0.44 12.90 13.72
CA PHE A 273 0.59 12.04 14.89
C PHE A 273 0.26 12.75 16.22
N ASN A 274 -0.75 13.63 16.23
CA ASN A 274 -1.20 14.31 17.44
C ASN A 274 -2.13 13.42 18.29
N VAL A 275 -1.68 12.21 18.63
CA VAL A 275 -2.48 11.16 19.29
C VAL A 275 -2.87 11.50 20.74
N PHE A 276 -2.22 12.47 21.36
CA PHE A 276 -2.59 12.93 22.70
C PHE A 276 -3.68 14.02 22.70
N ASN A 277 -4.02 14.56 21.53
CA ASN A 277 -5.06 15.57 21.40
C ASN A 277 -6.40 14.92 21.03
N GLY A 278 -7.42 15.05 21.89
CA GLY A 278 -8.76 14.51 21.62
C GLY A 278 -9.36 14.97 20.28
N ALA A 279 -9.06 16.20 19.84
CA ALA A 279 -9.54 16.75 18.57
C ALA A 279 -8.99 15.99 17.35
N PHE A 280 -7.80 15.37 17.46
CA PHE A 280 -7.23 14.55 16.39
C PHE A 280 -8.16 13.41 15.99
N TYR A 281 -8.73 12.70 16.97
CA TYR A 281 -9.63 11.57 16.73
C TYR A 281 -10.96 12.03 16.12
N LEU A 282 -11.53 13.12 16.63
CA LEU A 282 -12.79 13.67 16.11
C LEU A 282 -12.64 14.16 14.67
N GLN A 283 -11.54 14.85 14.35
CA GLN A 283 -11.25 15.30 12.98
C GLN A 283 -11.04 14.11 12.04
N ASN A 284 -10.33 13.07 12.48
CA ASN A 284 -10.18 11.86 11.69
C ASN A 284 -11.54 11.21 11.41
N LEU A 285 -12.39 11.03 12.42
CA LEU A 285 -13.72 10.45 12.24
C LEU A 285 -14.60 11.29 11.30
N ALA A 286 -14.59 12.62 11.45
CA ALA A 286 -15.38 13.52 10.62
C ALA A 286 -14.99 13.45 9.13
N LEU A 287 -13.70 13.25 8.84
CA LEU A 287 -13.19 13.15 7.48
C LEU A 287 -13.27 11.72 6.90
N GLU A 288 -13.69 10.72 7.68
CA GLU A 288 -13.54 9.31 7.29
C GLU A 288 -14.20 8.95 5.96
N GLY A 289 -15.42 9.43 5.72
CA GLY A 289 -16.14 9.15 4.49
C GLY A 289 -15.46 9.72 3.23
N GLN A 290 -14.75 10.83 3.36
CA GLN A 290 -14.12 11.53 2.21
C GLN A 290 -12.77 10.92 1.83
N ARG A 291 -12.08 10.28 2.78
CA ARG A 291 -10.67 9.85 2.63
C ARG A 291 -10.43 8.72 1.64
N TYR A 292 -11.40 7.82 1.46
CA TYR A 292 -11.22 6.69 0.54
C TYR A 292 -11.56 7.04 -0.90
N ASN A 293 -12.22 8.18 -1.15
CA ASN A 293 -12.65 8.63 -2.48
C ASN A 293 -13.13 7.47 -3.36
N LEU A 294 -14.24 6.81 -2.98
CA LEU A 294 -14.81 5.66 -3.70
C LEU A 294 -15.30 6.00 -5.12
N GLY A 295 -14.99 7.20 -5.62
CA GLY A 295 -15.31 7.66 -6.96
C GLY A 295 -16.81 7.88 -7.14
N ILE A 296 -17.53 8.30 -6.09
CA ILE A 296 -18.93 8.71 -6.21
C ILE A 296 -18.95 10.15 -6.73
N ARG A 297 -19.01 10.29 -8.06
CA ARG A 297 -18.95 11.60 -8.74
C ARG A 297 -20.23 11.96 -9.48
N ASN A 298 -20.98 10.95 -9.93
CA ASN A 298 -22.18 11.11 -10.75
C ASN A 298 -23.12 9.88 -10.59
N LEU A 299 -24.33 9.93 -11.14
CA LEU A 299 -25.28 8.80 -11.05
C LEU A 299 -24.74 7.51 -11.66
N GLN A 300 -23.94 7.60 -12.74
CA GLN A 300 -23.31 6.42 -13.36
C GLN A 300 -22.39 5.70 -12.38
N SER A 301 -21.72 6.43 -11.49
CA SER A 301 -20.86 5.84 -10.47
C SER A 301 -21.63 4.99 -9.45
N LEU A 302 -22.92 5.27 -9.24
CA LEU A 302 -23.81 4.48 -8.40
C LEU A 302 -24.28 3.19 -9.11
N MET A 303 -24.12 3.05 -10.42
CA MET A 303 -24.50 1.82 -11.14
C MET A 303 -23.46 0.70 -11.01
N ARG A 304 -22.34 0.94 -10.31
CA ARG A 304 -21.30 -0.07 -10.06
C ARG A 304 -21.78 -1.06 -9.02
N ILE A 305 -21.88 -2.34 -9.38
CA ILE A 305 -22.31 -3.38 -8.42
C ILE A 305 -21.32 -3.54 -7.27
N GLY A 306 -20.03 -3.35 -7.54
CA GLY A 306 -18.99 -3.45 -6.54
C GLY A 306 -19.10 -2.42 -5.42
N LEU A 307 -19.60 -1.20 -5.70
CA LEU A 307 -19.89 -0.19 -4.68
C LEU A 307 -20.97 -0.68 -3.72
N TRP A 308 -22.07 -1.23 -4.23
CA TRP A 308 -23.16 -1.74 -3.39
C TRP A 308 -22.79 -3.01 -2.63
N MET A 309 -21.94 -3.86 -3.21
CA MET A 309 -21.35 -4.98 -2.48
C MET A 309 -20.49 -4.50 -1.30
N LEU A 310 -19.82 -3.35 -1.42
CA LEU A 310 -19.05 -2.75 -0.33
C LEU A 310 -19.96 -2.11 0.72
N VAL A 311 -20.89 -1.26 0.31
CA VAL A 311 -21.75 -0.47 1.22
C VAL A 311 -22.84 -1.33 1.88
N GLY A 312 -23.45 -2.27 1.15
CA GLY A 312 -24.50 -3.14 1.67
C GLY A 312 -24.03 -4.57 1.96
N GLY A 313 -23.26 -5.15 1.03
CA GLY A 313 -22.81 -6.55 1.14
C GLY A 313 -21.89 -6.79 2.33
N VAL A 314 -20.91 -5.91 2.58
CA VAL A 314 -19.97 -6.06 3.73
C VAL A 314 -20.69 -5.93 5.07
N PRO A 315 -21.54 -4.92 5.35
CA PRO A 315 -22.28 -4.86 6.61
C PRO A 315 -23.18 -6.07 6.83
N ILE A 316 -23.93 -6.52 5.80
CA ILE A 316 -24.78 -7.73 5.90
C ILE A 316 -23.93 -8.95 6.22
N ALA A 317 -22.82 -9.15 5.51
CA ALA A 317 -21.91 -10.25 5.76
C ALA A 317 -21.29 -10.17 7.16
N THR A 318 -20.96 -8.97 7.64
CA THR A 318 -20.41 -8.74 8.98
C THR A 318 -21.41 -9.12 10.06
N VAL A 319 -22.65 -8.62 9.99
CA VAL A 319 -23.74 -9.00 10.92
C VAL A 319 -23.96 -10.51 10.89
N TRP A 320 -23.98 -11.12 9.70
CA TRP A 320 -24.11 -12.56 9.56
C TRP A 320 -22.95 -13.32 10.24
N VAL A 321 -21.70 -12.91 10.03
CA VAL A 321 -20.54 -13.54 10.69
C VAL A 321 -20.57 -13.32 12.21
N ILE A 322 -21.03 -12.16 12.71
CA ILE A 322 -21.25 -11.90 14.15
C ILE A 322 -22.28 -12.88 14.71
N THR A 323 -23.44 -13.03 14.06
CA THR A 323 -24.46 -13.98 14.52
C THR A 323 -23.97 -15.44 14.51
N LYS A 324 -23.09 -15.79 13.55
CA LYS A 324 -22.40 -17.08 13.54
C LYS A 324 -21.44 -17.22 14.70
N ALA A 325 -20.63 -16.20 14.99
CA ALA A 325 -19.68 -16.20 16.09
C ALA A 325 -20.38 -16.34 17.46
N ALA A 326 -21.53 -15.67 17.64
CA ALA A 326 -22.32 -15.71 18.87
C ALA A 326 -22.98 -17.08 19.11
N ARG A 327 -23.28 -17.83 18.05
CA ARG A 327 -23.69 -19.23 18.17
C ARG A 327 -22.41 -20.05 18.33
N ASP A 328 -22.01 -20.35 19.58
CA ASP A 328 -20.74 -20.95 20.06
C ASP A 328 -20.03 -22.00 19.18
N GLN A 329 -20.72 -22.59 18.22
CA GLN A 329 -20.21 -23.53 17.22
C GLN A 329 -19.19 -22.92 16.23
N TYR A 330 -19.05 -21.59 16.13
CA TYR A 330 -18.17 -20.94 15.14
C TYR A 330 -17.20 -19.91 15.71
N ARG A 331 -16.50 -20.21 16.81
CA ARG A 331 -15.46 -19.32 17.36
C ARG A 331 -14.39 -18.88 16.35
N LYS A 332 -14.11 -19.69 15.32
CA LYS A 332 -13.22 -19.34 14.20
C LYS A 332 -13.65 -18.08 13.43
N ALA A 333 -14.94 -17.72 13.49
CA ALA A 333 -15.45 -16.48 12.91
C ALA A 333 -14.80 -15.24 13.56
N LEU A 334 -14.39 -15.30 14.82
CA LEU A 334 -13.67 -14.21 15.48
C LEU A 334 -12.33 -13.91 14.81
N TRP A 335 -11.66 -14.93 14.25
CA TRP A 335 -10.39 -14.76 13.54
C TRP A 335 -10.54 -13.92 12.27
N LEU A 336 -11.76 -13.87 11.72
CA LEU A 336 -12.14 -13.05 10.58
C LEU A 336 -12.70 -11.68 11.03
N LEU A 337 -13.56 -11.66 12.05
CA LEU A 337 -14.23 -10.45 12.51
C LEU A 337 -13.27 -9.42 13.11
N VAL A 338 -12.35 -9.87 13.97
CA VAL A 338 -11.44 -8.93 14.66
C VAL A 338 -10.62 -8.12 13.67
N PRO A 339 -9.84 -8.69 12.72
CA PRO A 339 -9.11 -7.87 11.77
C PRO A 339 -10.05 -7.07 10.84
N SER A 340 -11.21 -7.62 10.46
CA SER A 340 -12.19 -6.90 9.64
C SER A 340 -12.74 -5.63 10.28
N ILE A 341 -12.89 -5.60 11.61
CA ILE A 341 -13.48 -4.48 12.35
C ILE A 341 -12.40 -3.57 12.92
N LEU A 342 -11.34 -4.16 13.48
CA LEU A 342 -10.30 -3.43 14.17
C LEU A 342 -9.48 -2.56 13.21
N PHE A 343 -9.13 -3.05 12.02
CA PHE A 343 -8.36 -2.26 11.05
C PHE A 343 -9.09 -0.98 10.63
N PRO A 344 -10.37 -1.03 10.18
CA PRO A 344 -11.12 0.19 9.89
C PRO A 344 -11.21 1.15 11.07
N ILE A 345 -11.42 0.65 12.30
CA ILE A 345 -11.46 1.48 13.51
C ILE A 345 -10.10 2.16 13.74
N LEU A 346 -9.00 1.39 13.73
CA LEU A 346 -7.66 1.93 13.96
C LEU A 346 -7.24 2.87 12.84
N PHE A 347 -7.60 2.58 11.58
CA PHE A 347 -7.46 3.53 10.49
C PHE A 347 -8.22 4.81 10.85
N ALA A 348 -9.53 4.71 11.13
CA ALA A 348 -10.42 5.85 11.37
C ALA A 348 -9.93 6.75 12.52
N LEU A 349 -9.30 6.16 13.53
CA LEU A 349 -8.82 6.88 14.71
C LEU A 349 -7.38 7.41 14.56
N LEU A 350 -6.46 6.63 14.00
CA LEU A 350 -5.02 6.87 14.13
C LEU A 350 -4.33 7.36 12.86
N ILE A 351 -4.98 7.29 11.70
CA ILE A 351 -4.37 7.69 10.44
C ILE A 351 -5.08 8.92 9.91
N ARG A 352 -4.37 10.06 9.87
CA ARG A 352 -4.90 11.32 9.33
C ARG A 352 -4.96 11.32 7.81
N VAL A 353 -3.81 11.10 7.16
CA VAL A 353 -3.68 11.04 5.70
C VAL A 353 -3.88 9.59 5.27
N LYS A 354 -5.05 9.29 4.73
CA LYS A 354 -5.37 7.98 4.18
C LYS A 354 -5.57 8.08 2.70
N THR A 355 -5.14 7.03 2.02
CA THR A 355 -5.51 6.79 0.63
C THR A 355 -6.27 5.48 0.55
N PHE A 356 -6.97 5.30 -0.56
CA PHE A 356 -7.66 4.05 -0.86
C PHE A 356 -6.73 2.82 -0.84
N ASN A 357 -5.42 2.99 -1.03
CA ASN A 357 -4.42 1.91 -1.00
C ASN A 357 -4.43 1.12 0.31
N TYR A 358 -4.77 1.77 1.43
CA TYR A 358 -4.72 1.14 2.76
C TYR A 358 -5.79 0.03 2.89
N LEU A 359 -6.83 0.11 2.05
CA LEU A 359 -7.89 -0.87 2.00
C LEU A 359 -7.42 -2.26 1.54
N VAL A 360 -6.25 -2.38 0.90
CA VAL A 360 -5.68 -3.69 0.57
C VAL A 360 -5.52 -4.58 1.80
N SER A 361 -5.27 -3.99 2.97
CA SER A 361 -5.09 -4.73 4.22
C SER A 361 -6.38 -5.32 4.76
N VAL A 362 -7.54 -4.74 4.40
CA VAL A 362 -8.86 -5.24 4.82
C VAL A 362 -9.58 -6.01 3.72
N ALA A 363 -9.23 -5.79 2.46
CA ALA A 363 -9.87 -6.41 1.29
C ALA A 363 -9.94 -7.95 1.36
N PRO A 364 -8.88 -8.69 1.77
CA PRO A 364 -8.97 -10.14 1.96
C PRO A 364 -10.08 -10.58 2.91
N PHE A 365 -10.28 -9.84 4.01
CA PHE A 365 -11.26 -10.18 5.03
C PHE A 365 -12.67 -9.84 4.58
N TYR A 366 -12.85 -8.69 3.94
CA TYR A 366 -14.15 -8.31 3.37
C TYR A 366 -14.57 -9.29 2.26
N ALA A 367 -13.65 -9.63 1.36
CA ALA A 367 -13.89 -10.61 0.32
C ALA A 367 -14.26 -11.98 0.91
N LEU A 368 -13.57 -12.41 1.98
CA LEU A 368 -13.88 -13.67 2.67
C LEU A 368 -15.25 -13.65 3.36
N MET A 369 -15.61 -12.58 4.08
CA MET A 369 -16.92 -12.47 4.73
C MET A 369 -18.05 -12.54 3.69
N VAL A 370 -17.94 -11.77 2.60
CA VAL A 370 -18.91 -11.74 1.52
C VAL A 370 -18.97 -13.10 0.81
N ALA A 371 -17.82 -13.71 0.49
CA ALA A 371 -17.77 -15.04 -0.12
C ALA A 371 -18.45 -16.10 0.74
N TRP A 372 -18.22 -16.07 2.06
CA TRP A 372 -18.81 -17.06 2.97
C TRP A 372 -20.33 -16.88 3.10
N CYS A 373 -20.80 -15.63 3.13
CA CYS A 373 -22.21 -15.30 3.08
C CYS A 373 -22.85 -15.80 1.78
N ILE A 374 -22.24 -15.49 0.62
CA ILE A 374 -22.71 -15.92 -0.70
C ILE A 374 -22.82 -17.45 -0.79
N VAL A 375 -21.78 -18.20 -0.38
CA VAL A 375 -21.80 -19.68 -0.41
C VAL A 375 -22.94 -20.24 0.45
N THR A 376 -23.28 -19.57 1.55
CA THR A 376 -24.41 -19.96 2.40
C THR A 376 -25.75 -19.68 1.72
N LEU A 377 -25.93 -18.47 1.18
CA LEU A 377 -27.14 -18.03 0.50
C LEU A 377 -27.42 -18.83 -0.78
N PHE A 378 -26.37 -19.30 -1.47
CA PHE A 378 -26.47 -20.10 -2.69
C PHE A 378 -27.28 -21.40 -2.48
N ASN A 379 -27.34 -21.91 -1.24
CA ASN A 379 -28.07 -23.14 -0.94
C ASN A 379 -29.55 -22.91 -0.57
N ILE A 380 -30.02 -21.66 -0.45
CA ILE A 380 -31.38 -21.35 0.01
C ILE A 380 -32.44 -21.67 -1.05
N GLY A 381 -32.17 -21.39 -2.33
CA GLY A 381 -33.16 -21.61 -3.39
C GLY A 381 -32.66 -21.20 -4.78
N ARG A 382 -33.42 -21.55 -5.83
CA ARG A 382 -33.05 -21.25 -7.23
C ARG A 382 -32.93 -19.74 -7.50
N GLY A 383 -33.86 -18.93 -6.98
CA GLY A 383 -33.83 -17.47 -7.17
C GLY A 383 -32.57 -16.83 -6.59
N ALA A 384 -32.19 -17.20 -5.36
CA ALA A 384 -30.96 -16.70 -4.73
C ALA A 384 -29.71 -17.08 -5.54
N ARG A 385 -29.65 -18.31 -6.08
CA ARG A 385 -28.54 -18.75 -6.95
C ARG A 385 -28.43 -17.89 -8.21
N LEU A 386 -29.55 -17.68 -8.90
CA LEU A 386 -29.58 -16.87 -10.13
C LEU A 386 -29.16 -15.42 -9.85
N ALA A 387 -29.66 -14.82 -8.77
CA ALA A 387 -29.27 -13.47 -8.36
C ALA A 387 -27.77 -13.36 -8.05
N ILE A 388 -27.22 -14.32 -7.31
CA ILE A 388 -25.79 -14.39 -7.00
C ILE A 388 -24.95 -14.53 -8.27
N ILE A 389 -25.32 -15.45 -9.18
CA ILE A 389 -24.61 -15.65 -10.45
C ILE A 389 -24.61 -14.34 -11.25
N LEU A 390 -25.77 -13.70 -11.38
CA LEU A 390 -25.91 -12.44 -12.11
C LEU A 390 -25.00 -11.34 -11.52
N ILE A 391 -25.01 -11.16 -10.19
CA ILE A 391 -24.17 -10.18 -9.49
C ILE A 391 -22.68 -10.44 -9.76
N LEU A 392 -22.23 -11.69 -9.62
CA LEU A 392 -20.84 -12.06 -9.83
C LEU A 392 -20.41 -11.89 -11.30
N THR A 393 -21.29 -12.24 -12.24
CA THR A 393 -21.05 -12.04 -13.68
C THR A 393 -20.94 -10.56 -14.03
N ILE A 394 -21.87 -9.71 -13.55
CA ILE A 394 -21.81 -8.26 -13.78
C ILE A 394 -20.52 -7.68 -13.19
N SER A 395 -20.14 -8.09 -11.98
CA SER A 395 -18.89 -7.63 -11.34
C SER A 395 -17.65 -7.99 -12.15
N ALA A 396 -17.59 -9.22 -12.68
CA ALA A 396 -16.50 -9.67 -13.54
C ALA A 396 -16.46 -8.90 -14.86
N LEU A 397 -17.61 -8.67 -15.51
CA LEU A 397 -17.68 -7.91 -16.76
C LEU A 397 -17.26 -6.45 -16.57
N GLN A 398 -17.73 -5.79 -15.50
CA GLN A 398 -17.32 -4.42 -15.16
C GLN A 398 -15.80 -4.33 -14.91
N SER A 399 -15.24 -5.31 -14.20
CA SER A 399 -13.81 -5.40 -13.94
C SER A 399 -12.99 -5.66 -15.21
N ALA A 400 -13.44 -6.59 -16.05
CA ALA A 400 -12.78 -6.89 -17.32
C ALA A 400 -12.77 -5.67 -18.26
N TRP A 401 -13.91 -4.97 -18.37
CA TRP A 401 -14.00 -3.71 -19.11
C TRP A 401 -13.00 -2.68 -18.57
N SER A 402 -12.98 -2.51 -17.25
CA SER A 402 -12.10 -1.55 -16.60
C SER A 402 -10.61 -1.85 -16.77
N ILE A 403 -10.23 -3.12 -16.81
CA ILE A 403 -8.84 -3.52 -17.08
C ILE A 403 -8.52 -3.25 -18.56
N GLY A 404 -9.44 -3.57 -19.47
CA GLY A 404 -9.26 -3.37 -20.91
C GLY A 404 -9.13 -1.91 -21.35
N THR A 405 -9.65 -0.95 -20.60
CA THR A 405 -9.60 0.48 -20.92
C THR A 405 -8.38 1.22 -20.37
N MET A 406 -7.45 0.52 -19.71
CA MET A 406 -6.23 1.15 -19.22
C MET A 406 -5.36 1.63 -20.41
N GLN A 407 -5.03 2.92 -20.45
CA GLN A 407 -4.29 3.56 -21.56
C GLN A 407 -2.77 3.56 -21.38
N PHE A 408 -2.05 3.69 -22.50
CA PHE A 408 -0.60 3.49 -22.62
C PHE A 408 0.16 4.79 -22.92
N PHE A 409 1.34 4.97 -22.32
CA PHE A 409 2.25 6.06 -22.67
C PHE A 409 3.72 5.59 -22.71
N VAL A 410 4.51 6.14 -23.64
CA VAL A 410 5.94 5.83 -23.85
C VAL A 410 6.80 7.07 -23.60
N PHE A 411 6.70 7.62 -22.39
CA PHE A 411 7.38 8.87 -22.03
C PHE A 411 8.87 8.71 -21.70
N TYR A 412 9.24 7.68 -20.93
CA TYR A 412 10.61 7.53 -20.38
C TYR A 412 11.70 7.31 -21.43
N GLN A 413 11.35 6.71 -22.58
CA GLN A 413 12.30 6.56 -23.68
C GLN A 413 12.56 7.91 -24.35
N GLN A 414 11.51 8.69 -24.62
CA GLN A 414 11.64 10.02 -25.20
C GLN A 414 12.41 10.94 -24.26
N LEU A 415 12.09 10.95 -22.97
CA LEU A 415 12.78 11.74 -21.95
C LEU A 415 14.30 11.47 -21.95
N ARG A 416 14.72 10.20 -22.01
CA ARG A 416 16.15 9.83 -22.09
C ARG A 416 16.83 10.37 -23.34
N GLN A 417 16.16 10.37 -24.49
CA GLN A 417 16.74 10.80 -25.77
C GLN A 417 16.96 12.31 -25.83
N VAL A 418 16.08 13.10 -25.19
CA VAL A 418 16.15 14.57 -25.25
C VAL A 418 16.89 15.21 -24.08
N THR A 419 17.19 14.46 -23.02
CA THR A 419 17.91 14.99 -21.85
C THR A 419 19.41 15.10 -22.14
N PRO A 420 20.06 16.27 -21.97
CA PRO A 420 21.51 16.41 -22.17
C PRO A 420 22.31 15.39 -21.34
N PRO A 421 23.38 14.77 -21.85
CA PRO A 421 23.97 13.55 -21.25
C PRO A 421 24.70 13.76 -19.92
N GLN A 422 25.11 15.00 -19.61
CA GLN A 422 25.86 15.36 -18.40
C GLN A 422 25.12 16.42 -17.59
N GLY A 423 25.51 16.59 -16.33
CA GLY A 423 24.93 17.56 -15.41
C GLY A 423 23.91 16.96 -14.44
N ARG A 424 23.74 17.66 -13.32
CA ARG A 424 22.79 17.39 -12.24
C ARG A 424 21.38 17.77 -12.65
N ILE A 425 20.45 16.88 -12.40
CA ILE A 425 19.05 17.02 -12.81
C ILE A 425 18.20 17.34 -11.58
N LEU A 426 17.36 18.37 -11.69
CA LEU A 426 16.27 18.65 -10.77
C LEU A 426 14.94 18.32 -11.44
N GLY A 427 14.18 17.40 -10.87
CA GLY A 427 12.87 17.02 -11.41
C GLY A 427 12.05 16.17 -10.46
N ALA A 428 10.78 15.93 -10.80
CA ALA A 428 9.91 15.14 -9.94
C ALA A 428 10.43 13.69 -9.78
N PRO A 429 10.33 13.06 -8.58
CA PRO A 429 10.95 11.77 -8.30
C PRO A 429 10.65 10.68 -9.32
N GLN A 430 9.42 10.63 -9.87
CA GLN A 430 8.99 9.67 -10.88
C GLN A 430 9.92 9.61 -12.10
N TYR A 431 10.63 10.69 -12.43
CA TYR A 431 11.50 10.76 -13.60
C TYR A 431 12.91 10.22 -13.38
N TRP A 432 13.32 10.02 -12.12
CA TRP A 432 14.60 9.39 -11.77
C TRP A 432 14.75 7.99 -12.38
N LEU A 433 13.67 7.22 -12.52
CA LEU A 433 13.70 5.88 -13.12
C LEU A 433 14.18 5.87 -14.58
N ALA A 434 14.08 6.98 -15.31
CA ALA A 434 14.65 7.07 -16.65
C ALA A 434 16.18 7.12 -16.62
N MET A 435 16.78 7.51 -15.49
CA MET A 435 18.18 7.92 -15.40
C MET A 435 18.78 7.64 -14.01
N PRO A 436 18.68 6.40 -13.50
CA PRO A 436 19.01 6.08 -12.11
C PRO A 436 20.49 6.24 -11.76
N GLN A 437 21.37 6.30 -12.77
CA GLN A 437 22.82 6.47 -12.61
C GLN A 437 23.27 7.93 -12.68
N ARG A 438 22.33 8.88 -12.89
CA ARG A 438 22.65 10.31 -12.98
C ARG A 438 22.55 10.98 -11.63
N ASP A 439 23.28 12.07 -11.48
CA ASP A 439 23.14 12.96 -10.34
C ASP A 439 21.77 13.64 -10.40
N TYR A 440 20.82 13.16 -9.60
CA TYR A 440 19.41 13.55 -9.66
C TYR A 440 18.93 14.03 -8.29
N ARG A 441 18.18 15.13 -8.27
CA ARG A 441 17.56 15.73 -7.09
C ARG A 441 16.06 15.86 -7.32
N ALA A 442 15.30 15.57 -6.27
CA ALA A 442 13.86 15.72 -6.32
C ALA A 442 13.48 17.19 -6.39
N ALA A 443 12.55 17.55 -7.29
CA ALA A 443 12.05 18.92 -7.43
C ALA A 443 11.36 19.45 -6.18
N VAL A 444 10.97 18.58 -5.23
CA VAL A 444 10.43 18.97 -3.93
C VAL A 444 11.51 19.44 -2.94
N LEU A 445 12.80 19.11 -3.18
CA LEU A 445 13.90 19.41 -2.26
C LEU A 445 14.08 20.92 -1.97
N PRO A 446 14.04 21.86 -2.94
CA PRO A 446 14.10 23.29 -2.64
C PRO A 446 12.96 23.76 -1.73
N PHE A 447 11.78 23.16 -1.85
CA PHE A 447 10.63 23.44 -0.99
C PHE A 447 10.84 22.91 0.43
N PHE A 448 11.47 21.74 0.59
CA PHE A 448 11.83 21.22 1.90
C PHE A 448 12.88 22.07 2.59
N LEU A 449 13.91 22.51 1.85
CA LEU A 449 14.98 23.35 2.38
C LEU A 449 14.51 24.77 2.76
N SER A 450 13.50 25.31 2.06
CA SER A 450 12.98 26.66 2.32
C SER A 450 11.80 26.72 3.30
N ASN A 451 11.21 25.58 3.66
CA ASN A 451 10.04 25.58 4.54
C ASN A 451 10.44 25.62 6.02
N PRO A 452 10.10 26.69 6.78
CA PRO A 452 10.46 26.82 8.20
C PRO A 452 9.81 25.76 9.11
N ARG A 453 8.77 25.06 8.63
CA ARG A 453 8.17 23.94 9.36
C ARG A 453 8.93 22.63 9.19
N LEU A 454 9.77 22.52 8.16
CA LEU A 454 10.47 21.29 7.77
C LEU A 454 11.98 21.38 7.97
N ASN A 455 12.54 22.57 7.85
CA ASN A 455 13.95 22.84 8.04
C ASN A 455 14.14 23.79 9.23
N GLN A 456 15.02 23.42 10.16
CA GLN A 456 15.37 24.26 11.32
C GLN A 456 16.13 25.53 10.93
N HIS A 457 16.82 25.48 9.78
CA HIS A 457 17.54 26.59 9.18
C HIS A 457 17.02 26.80 7.76
N PRO A 458 15.78 27.31 7.61
CA PRO A 458 15.17 27.46 6.30
C PRO A 458 16.00 28.42 5.45
N LEU A 459 16.25 28.02 4.21
CA LEU A 459 16.94 28.86 3.22
C LEU A 459 15.92 29.66 2.41
N GLU A 460 16.35 30.76 1.82
CA GLU A 460 15.56 31.35 0.75
C GLU A 460 15.42 30.36 -0.41
N PHE A 461 14.29 30.35 -1.11
CA PHE A 461 14.04 29.35 -2.16
C PHE A 461 15.10 29.38 -3.27
N GLU A 462 15.55 30.59 -3.67
CA GLU A 462 16.66 30.75 -4.62
C GLU A 462 17.98 30.22 -4.05
N GLU A 463 18.27 30.46 -2.77
CA GLU A 463 19.47 29.95 -2.11
C GLU A 463 19.46 28.43 -2.05
N ALA A 464 18.31 27.81 -1.76
CA ALA A 464 18.14 26.36 -1.82
C ALA A 464 18.42 25.82 -3.23
N LEU A 465 17.92 26.49 -4.28
CA LEU A 465 18.23 26.12 -5.67
C LEU A 465 19.72 26.31 -6.01
N THR A 466 20.35 27.37 -5.52
CA THR A 466 21.80 27.61 -5.66
C THR A 466 22.62 26.53 -4.94
N GLN A 467 22.22 26.11 -3.74
CA GLN A 467 22.86 25.02 -3.00
C GLN A 467 22.73 23.68 -3.74
N ILE A 468 21.55 23.40 -4.30
CA ILE A 468 21.31 22.21 -5.11
C ILE A 468 22.13 22.25 -6.40
N LYS A 469 22.34 23.43 -6.98
CA LYS A 469 23.11 23.68 -8.21
C LYS A 469 22.70 22.75 -9.37
N PRO A 470 21.43 22.76 -9.82
CA PRO A 470 21.02 21.91 -10.94
C PRO A 470 21.56 22.43 -12.28
N ASP A 471 22.07 21.56 -13.14
CA ASP A 471 22.44 21.91 -14.52
C ASP A 471 21.25 21.77 -15.48
N ILE A 472 20.31 20.89 -15.13
CA ILE A 472 19.12 20.56 -15.92
C ILE A 472 17.90 20.61 -15.02
N VAL A 473 16.83 21.25 -15.47
CA VAL A 473 15.56 21.36 -14.74
C VAL A 473 14.43 20.77 -15.58
N PHE A 474 13.70 19.81 -15.02
CA PHE A 474 12.48 19.26 -15.57
C PHE A 474 11.26 19.97 -14.98
N ILE A 475 10.38 20.44 -15.84
CA ILE A 475 9.15 21.13 -15.44
C ILE A 475 7.97 20.43 -16.11
N ASP A 476 7.16 19.76 -15.29
CA ASP A 476 5.86 19.21 -15.67
C ASP A 476 4.73 20.15 -15.21
N ALA A 477 3.49 19.79 -15.53
CA ALA A 477 2.32 20.55 -15.10
C ALA A 477 2.19 20.65 -13.57
N HIS A 478 2.66 19.65 -12.82
CA HIS A 478 2.54 19.62 -11.37
C HIS A 478 3.58 20.52 -10.67
N ILE A 479 4.82 20.54 -11.15
CA ILE A 479 5.85 21.46 -10.69
C ILE A 479 5.43 22.90 -11.00
N THR A 480 4.82 23.12 -12.16
CA THR A 480 4.26 24.44 -12.51
C THR A 480 3.19 24.86 -11.50
N ASP A 481 2.21 23.99 -11.23
CA ASP A 481 1.13 24.24 -10.28
C ASP A 481 1.63 24.45 -8.84
N ILE A 482 2.55 23.60 -8.35
CA ILE A 482 3.15 23.78 -7.03
C ILE A 482 3.89 25.10 -6.96
N SER A 483 4.72 25.39 -7.98
CA SER A 483 5.51 26.61 -8.01
C SER A 483 4.58 27.82 -7.94
N ASP A 484 3.54 27.86 -8.79
CA ASP A 484 2.65 29.02 -8.90
C ASP A 484 1.77 29.21 -7.65
N ASN A 485 1.38 28.13 -6.98
CA ASN A 485 0.59 28.18 -5.75
C ASN A 485 1.45 28.33 -4.47
N TYR A 486 2.77 28.17 -4.55
CA TYR A 486 3.68 28.30 -3.39
C TYR A 486 3.61 29.69 -2.74
N GLY A 487 3.14 30.71 -3.49
CA GLY A 487 3.06 32.10 -3.07
C GLY A 487 1.71 32.57 -2.50
N ASP A 488 0.70 31.72 -2.33
CA ASP A 488 -0.65 32.20 -1.94
C ASP A 488 -0.73 32.77 -0.50
N HIS A 489 0.34 32.62 0.30
CA HIS A 489 0.54 33.31 1.58
C HIS A 489 1.32 34.63 1.48
N LEU A 490 1.89 34.94 0.30
CA LEU A 490 2.65 36.15 -0.02
C LEU A 490 2.08 36.74 -1.32
N ARG A 491 0.82 37.16 -1.28
CA ARG A 491 0.15 37.89 -2.36
C ARG A 491 0.75 39.29 -2.50
N ASP A 492 1.76 39.45 -3.34
CA ASP A 492 1.78 40.45 -4.40
C ASP A 492 3.09 40.35 -5.17
N THR A 493 3.00 40.54 -6.48
CA THR A 493 4.08 40.60 -7.49
C THR A 493 4.47 39.31 -8.23
N ARG A 494 4.41 39.47 -9.55
CA ARG A 494 4.54 38.54 -10.66
C ARG A 494 5.93 37.90 -10.72
N GLN A 495 5.92 36.62 -11.09
CA GLN A 495 7.04 35.69 -11.32
C GLN A 495 7.39 34.81 -10.13
N THR A 496 7.12 33.52 -10.32
CA THR A 496 7.41 32.44 -9.40
C THR A 496 8.93 32.35 -9.15
N PRO A 497 9.42 32.13 -7.91
CA PRO A 497 10.86 32.07 -7.61
C PRO A 497 11.66 31.14 -8.53
N LEU A 498 11.06 30.01 -8.94
CA LEU A 498 11.67 29.11 -9.93
C LEU A 498 11.90 29.79 -11.28
N ARG A 499 10.94 30.58 -11.78
CA ARG A 499 11.07 31.30 -13.05
C ARG A 499 12.16 32.38 -12.98
N ASN A 500 12.23 33.12 -11.87
CA ASN A 500 13.30 34.11 -11.65
C ASN A 500 14.67 33.45 -11.66
N PHE A 501 14.79 32.31 -10.97
CA PHE A 501 16.02 31.51 -10.97
C PHE A 501 16.42 31.03 -12.37
N LEU A 502 15.48 30.51 -13.16
CA LEU A 502 15.74 30.13 -14.56
C LEU A 502 16.24 31.31 -15.40
N LEU A 503 15.63 32.50 -15.26
CA LEU A 503 16.06 33.70 -15.99
C LEU A 503 17.46 34.17 -15.56
N LYS A 504 17.73 34.17 -14.26
CA LYS A 504 19.02 34.56 -13.67
C LYS A 504 20.19 33.70 -14.17
N HIS A 505 19.94 32.41 -14.41
CA HIS A 505 20.93 31.44 -14.89
C HIS A 505 20.80 31.13 -16.39
N ASN A 506 20.30 32.10 -17.18
CA ASN A 506 20.20 32.04 -18.64
C ASN A 506 19.62 30.70 -19.17
N ALA A 507 18.58 30.18 -18.52
CA ALA A 507 18.03 28.86 -18.82
C ALA A 507 17.64 28.73 -20.29
N ARG A 508 18.27 27.78 -20.99
CA ARG A 508 17.95 27.43 -22.37
C ARG A 508 16.95 26.28 -22.39
N LEU A 509 15.82 26.47 -23.07
CA LEU A 509 14.89 25.37 -23.35
C LEU A 509 15.55 24.38 -24.33
N VAL A 510 15.85 23.17 -23.85
CA VAL A 510 16.46 22.09 -24.64
C VAL A 510 15.40 21.36 -25.45
N ALA A 511 14.29 21.02 -24.80
CA ALA A 511 13.21 20.26 -25.41
C ALA A 511 11.86 20.56 -24.75
N LYS A 512 10.80 20.41 -25.55
CA LYS A 512 9.41 20.37 -25.11
C LYS A 512 8.80 19.08 -25.63
N ILE A 513 8.41 18.19 -24.72
CA ILE A 513 7.75 16.92 -25.04
C ILE A 513 6.39 16.86 -24.32
N ALA A 514 5.58 15.84 -24.62
CA ALA A 514 4.35 15.58 -23.87
C ALA A 514 4.65 14.54 -22.77
N ASP A 515 4.14 14.75 -21.55
CA ASP A 515 4.29 13.79 -20.46
C ASP A 515 3.34 12.58 -20.59
N ASN A 516 3.29 11.73 -19.56
CA ASN A 516 2.38 10.59 -19.50
C ASN A 516 0.88 10.96 -19.48
N TYR A 517 0.54 12.24 -19.37
CA TYR A 517 -0.83 12.77 -19.40
C TYR A 517 -1.13 13.50 -20.72
N GLY A 518 -0.15 13.60 -21.63
CA GLY A 518 -0.25 14.45 -22.80
C GLY A 518 -0.02 15.94 -22.48
N GLU A 519 0.36 16.26 -21.24
CA GLU A 519 0.60 17.64 -20.82
C GLU A 519 2.01 18.10 -21.22
N PRO A 520 2.23 19.41 -21.42
CA PRO A 520 3.55 19.93 -21.73
C PRO A 520 4.59 19.59 -20.65
N PHE A 521 5.72 19.05 -21.09
CA PHE A 521 6.90 18.79 -20.28
C PHE A 521 8.10 19.53 -20.85
N PHE A 522 8.71 20.39 -20.04
CA PHE A 522 9.80 21.26 -20.45
C PHE A 522 11.11 20.82 -19.82
N ILE A 523 12.18 20.86 -20.62
CA ILE A 523 13.54 20.56 -20.18
C ILE A 523 14.39 21.80 -20.39
N TYR A 524 14.87 22.38 -19.30
CA TYR A 524 15.78 23.52 -19.32
C TYR A 524 17.19 23.09 -18.97
N GLN A 525 18.18 23.72 -19.58
CA GLN A 525 19.59 23.64 -19.21
C GLN A 525 20.05 25.00 -18.71
N LEU A 526 20.72 25.05 -17.56
CA LEU A 526 21.21 26.28 -16.94
C LEU A 526 22.66 26.56 -17.35
N ASP A 527 23.02 27.84 -17.38
CA ASP A 527 24.38 28.34 -17.53
C ASP A 527 24.83 28.94 -16.19
N TRP A 528 25.82 28.29 -15.55
CA TRP A 528 26.26 28.59 -14.18
C TRP A 528 27.44 29.54 -14.11
#